data_AF-A0A2E9BFG1-F1
#
_entry.id   AF-A0A2E9BFG1-F1
#
_cell.length_a   1.000
_cell.length_b   1.000
_cell.length_c   1.000
_cell.angle_alpha   90.00
_cell.angle_beta   90.00
_cell.angle_gamma   90.00
#
_symmetry.space_group_name_H-M   'P 1'
#
loop_
_entity.id
_entity.type
_entity.pdbx_description
1 polymer ?
#
loop_
_entity_poly.entity_id
_entity_poly.type
_entity_poly.pdbx_seq_one_letter_code
_entity_poly.pdbx_strand_id
1 'polypeptide(L)'
;MSSDSVNVESRTSSQDKRWTIMAALLGTNTALLLFQGIEQNRDPNSTREIALTVIAATIPFQGIYFLIYTFLLENQFTLNEVMKNKLNKASALCQFMAYISIVGIIFLWYDMSKMVGIAFTIAALLSMILVRYAMMQED
;
A
#
# COMPACT_ATOMS: atom_id res chain seq x y z
N MET A 1 -21.95 21.76 -28.30
CA MET A 1 -22.00 20.43 -27.65
C MET A 1 -20.67 20.25 -26.93
N SER A 2 -20.70 20.29 -25.60
CA SER A 2 -19.56 20.36 -24.70
C SER A 2 -18.99 18.97 -24.43
N SER A 3 -17.99 18.59 -25.21
CA SER A 3 -17.23 17.33 -25.06
C SER A 3 -15.97 17.50 -24.22
N ASP A 4 -16.08 18.23 -23.09
CA ASP A 4 -14.97 18.46 -22.15
C ASP A 4 -15.50 18.57 -20.72
N SER A 5 -16.45 17.70 -20.35
CA SER A 5 -16.75 17.44 -18.94
C SER A 5 -15.56 16.71 -18.34
N VAL A 6 -14.56 17.50 -17.94
CA VAL A 6 -13.39 17.05 -17.19
C VAL A 6 -13.89 16.16 -16.06
N ASN A 7 -13.58 14.87 -16.15
CA ASN A 7 -14.06 13.85 -15.23
C ASN A 7 -13.33 13.94 -13.88
N VAL A 8 -13.53 15.06 -13.17
CA VAL A 8 -12.88 15.39 -11.89
C VAL A 8 -13.27 14.35 -10.82
N GLU A 9 -14.53 13.90 -10.83
CA GLU A 9 -15.07 12.90 -9.90
C GLU A 9 -14.42 11.51 -10.04
N SER A 10 -14.03 11.10 -11.25
CA SER A 10 -13.30 9.83 -11.44
C SER A 10 -11.87 9.86 -10.91
N ARG A 11 -11.22 11.03 -10.97
CA ARG A 11 -9.83 11.19 -10.52
C ARG A 11 -9.77 11.22 -9.00
N THR A 12 -10.69 11.95 -8.36
CA THR A 12 -10.85 11.94 -6.90
C THR A 12 -11.19 10.54 -6.39
N SER A 13 -12.21 9.87 -6.95
CA SER A 13 -12.60 8.52 -6.51
C SER A 13 -11.52 7.45 -6.70
N SER A 14 -10.73 7.51 -7.77
CA SER A 14 -9.61 6.57 -7.98
C SER A 14 -8.44 6.84 -7.04
N GLN A 15 -8.19 8.10 -6.70
CA GLN A 15 -7.18 8.47 -5.71
C GLN A 15 -7.63 8.12 -4.27
N ASP A 16 -8.90 8.31 -3.93
CA ASP A 16 -9.48 7.93 -2.63
C ASP A 16 -9.37 6.42 -2.39
N LYS A 17 -9.65 5.59 -3.42
CA LYS A 17 -9.46 4.14 -3.34
C LYS A 17 -8.01 3.75 -3.04
N ARG A 18 -7.04 4.41 -3.68
CA ARG A 18 -5.59 4.17 -3.43
C ARG A 18 -5.18 4.61 -2.03
N TRP A 19 -5.73 5.73 -1.56
CA TRP A 19 -5.50 6.25 -0.22
C TRP A 19 -6.00 5.30 0.87
N THR A 20 -7.22 4.78 0.75
CA THR A 20 -7.78 3.83 1.72
C THR A 20 -6.91 2.57 1.84
N ILE A 21 -6.41 2.05 0.71
CA ILE A 21 -5.51 0.89 0.70
C ILE A 21 -4.20 1.20 1.44
N MET A 22 -3.60 2.37 1.18
CA MET A 22 -2.36 2.76 1.85
C MET A 22 -2.54 3.01 3.34
N ALA A 23 -3.66 3.60 3.76
CA ALA A 23 -4.00 3.77 5.17
C ALA A 23 -4.17 2.42 5.88
N ALA A 24 -4.86 1.46 5.26
CA ALA A 24 -5.02 0.11 5.78
C ALA A 24 -3.66 -0.62 5.88
N LEU A 25 -2.79 -0.46 4.89
CA LEU A 25 -1.46 -1.05 4.87
C LEU A 25 -0.55 -0.46 5.96
N LEU A 26 -0.57 0.86 6.12
CA LEU A 26 0.16 1.57 7.19
C LEU A 26 -0.30 1.11 8.58
N GLY A 27 -1.62 1.03 8.79
CA GLY A 27 -2.19 0.54 10.05
C GLY A 27 -1.78 -0.89 10.36
N THR A 28 -1.84 -1.77 9.35
CA THR A 28 -1.45 -3.18 9.48
C THR A 28 0.03 -3.33 9.78
N ASN A 29 0.90 -2.66 9.02
CA ASN A 29 2.35 -2.67 9.24
C ASN A 29 2.73 -2.19 10.64
N THR A 30 2.09 -1.12 11.11
CA THR A 30 2.32 -0.57 12.45
C THR A 30 1.88 -1.57 13.53
N ALA A 31 0.70 -2.18 13.38
CA ALA A 31 0.23 -3.20 14.32
C ALA A 31 1.15 -4.43 14.35
N LEU A 32 1.60 -4.91 13.19
CA LEU A 32 2.53 -6.03 13.09
C LEU A 32 3.86 -5.70 13.78
N LEU A 33 4.44 -4.51 13.56
CA LEU A 33 5.66 -4.09 14.27
C LEU A 33 5.48 -4.09 15.78
N LEU A 34 4.33 -3.62 16.28
CA LEU A 34 4.08 -3.59 17.72
C LEU A 34 3.96 -5.00 18.30
N PHE A 35 3.07 -5.84 17.76
CA PHE A 35 2.82 -7.17 18.33
C PHE A 35 3.99 -8.12 18.12
N GLN A 36 4.59 -8.12 16.93
CA GLN A 36 5.70 -9.01 16.61
C GLN A 36 7.03 -8.47 17.12
N GLY A 37 7.16 -7.16 17.34
CA GLY A 37 8.31 -6.58 18.03
C GLY A 37 8.35 -7.01 19.50
N ILE A 38 7.19 -7.04 20.18
CA ILE A 38 7.10 -7.60 21.53
C ILE A 38 7.47 -9.09 21.55
N GLU A 39 6.94 -9.87 20.60
CA GLU A 39 7.25 -11.31 20.52
C GLU A 39 8.72 -11.56 20.16
N GLN A 40 9.32 -10.74 19.29
CA GLN A 40 10.74 -10.79 18.94
C GLN A 40 11.65 -10.51 20.15
N ASN A 41 11.26 -9.58 21.02
CA ASN A 41 12.00 -9.31 22.25
C ASN A 41 11.92 -10.48 23.24
N ARG A 42 10.84 -11.25 23.21
CA ARG A 42 10.63 -12.41 24.08
C ARG A 42 11.32 -13.67 23.57
N ASP A 43 11.24 -13.93 22.27
CA ASP A 43 11.85 -15.07 21.59
C ASP A 43 12.55 -14.58 20.31
N PRO A 44 13.87 -14.36 20.31
CA PRO A 44 14.53 -13.77 19.15
C PRO A 44 14.62 -14.76 17.97
N ASN A 45 14.02 -14.39 16.85
CA ASN A 45 14.10 -15.14 15.59
C ASN A 45 14.62 -14.24 14.46
N SER A 46 15.70 -14.67 13.79
CA SER A 46 16.33 -13.90 12.70
C SER A 46 15.40 -13.69 11.49
N THR A 47 14.51 -14.63 11.19
CA THR A 47 13.54 -14.50 10.08
C THR A 47 12.54 -13.40 10.38
N ARG A 48 12.00 -13.38 11.60
CA ARG A 48 11.09 -12.33 12.06
C ARG A 48 11.78 -10.98 12.12
N GLU A 49 13.04 -10.91 12.56
CA GLU A 49 13.82 -9.68 12.58
C GLU A 49 13.91 -9.06 11.18
N ILE A 50 14.31 -9.84 10.18
CA ILE A 50 14.41 -9.39 8.78
C ILE A 50 13.05 -8.91 8.28
N ALA A 51 11.98 -9.66 8.55
CA ALA A 51 10.62 -9.28 8.15
C ALA A 51 10.20 -7.94 8.77
N LEU A 52 10.45 -7.74 10.07
CA LEU A 52 10.15 -6.51 10.78
C LEU A 52 11.03 -5.35 10.30
N THR A 53 12.30 -5.57 9.99
CA THR A 53 13.18 -4.55 9.40
C THR A 53 12.65 -4.07 8.06
N VAL A 54 12.21 -4.98 7.18
CA VAL A 54 11.60 -4.61 5.89
C VAL A 54 10.33 -3.79 6.11
N ILE A 55 9.44 -4.22 7.00
CA ILE A 55 8.22 -3.48 7.32
C ILE A 55 8.56 -2.08 7.86
N ALA A 56 9.46 -1.98 8.84
CA ALA A 56 9.89 -0.71 9.43
C ALA A 56 10.49 0.25 8.39
N ALA A 57 11.31 -0.25 7.47
CA ALA A 57 11.91 0.56 6.41
C ALA A 57 10.87 1.16 5.44
N THR A 58 9.71 0.51 5.27
CA THR A 58 8.66 0.94 4.33
C THR A 58 7.66 1.95 4.92
N ILE A 59 7.54 2.03 6.24
CA ILE A 59 6.59 2.93 6.91
C ILE A 59 6.83 4.42 6.61
N PRO A 60 8.08 4.93 6.60
CA PRO A 60 8.32 6.33 6.24
C PRO A 60 7.80 6.67 4.84
N PHE A 61 7.96 5.76 3.87
CA PHE A 61 7.44 5.96 2.51
C PHE A 61 5.91 6.01 2.46
N GLN A 62 5.23 5.21 3.29
CA GLN A 62 3.77 5.26 3.44
C GLN A 62 3.30 6.58 4.05
N GLY A 63 4.03 7.09 5.06
CA GLY A 63 3.75 8.39 5.67
C GLY A 63 3.95 9.56 4.71
N ILE A 64 5.04 9.56 3.94
CA ILE A 64 5.29 10.58 2.91
C ILE A 64 4.23 10.52 1.80
N TYR A 65 3.82 9.33 1.37
CA TYR A 65 2.70 9.17 0.43
C TYR A 65 1.43 9.84 0.96
N PHE A 66 1.09 9.62 2.23
CA PHE A 66 -0.06 10.22 2.88
C PHE A 66 0.03 11.75 2.93
N LEU A 67 1.21 12.29 3.29
CA LEU A 67 1.43 13.74 3.32
C LEU A 67 1.32 14.38 1.93
N ILE A 68 1.92 13.77 0.90
CA ILE A 68 1.79 14.23 -0.49
C ILE A 68 0.33 14.22 -0.92
N TYR A 69 -0.42 13.17 -0.57
CA TYR A 69 -1.83 13.04 -0.90
C TYR A 69 -2.69 14.13 -0.26
N THR A 70 -2.57 14.32 1.05
CA THR A 70 -3.29 15.36 1.79
C THR A 70 -2.95 16.75 1.26
N PHE A 71 -1.67 17.01 0.96
CA PHE A 71 -1.25 18.28 0.39
C PHE A 71 -1.86 18.54 -1.00
N LEU A 72 -1.94 17.51 -1.86
CA LEU A 72 -2.59 17.61 -3.18
C LEU A 72 -4.09 17.88 -3.05
N LEU A 73 -4.78 17.23 -2.11
CA LEU A 73 -6.19 17.44 -1.81
C LEU A 73 -6.45 18.86 -1.31
N GLU A 74 -5.65 19.34 -0.36
CA GLU A 74 -5.82 20.65 0.27
C GLU A 74 -5.53 21.80 -0.70
N ASN A 75 -4.57 21.62 -1.61
CA ASN A 75 -4.11 22.66 -2.54
C ASN A 75 -4.52 22.40 -4.00
N GLN A 76 -5.53 21.56 -4.24
CA GLN A 76 -5.95 21.11 -5.58
C GLN A 76 -6.29 22.25 -6.56
N PHE A 77 -6.82 23.37 -6.06
CA PHE A 77 -7.22 24.54 -6.87
C PHE A 77 -6.10 25.57 -7.07
N THR A 78 -5.04 25.53 -6.25
CA THR A 78 -3.98 26.55 -6.23
C THR A 78 -2.69 26.06 -6.89
N LEU A 79 -2.51 24.74 -7.00
CA LEU A 79 -1.29 24.15 -7.54
C LEU A 79 -1.24 24.17 -9.06
N ASN A 80 -0.13 24.67 -9.59
CA ASN A 80 0.22 24.57 -11.00
C ASN A 80 0.36 23.10 -11.44
N GLU A 81 -0.10 22.76 -12.65
CA GLU A 81 -0.12 21.40 -13.20
C GLU A 81 1.27 20.74 -13.25
N VAL A 82 2.33 21.53 -13.45
CA VAL A 82 3.72 21.04 -13.41
C VAL A 82 4.09 20.50 -12.01
N MET A 83 3.65 21.18 -10.94
CA MET A 83 3.92 20.77 -9.56
C MET A 83 3.11 19.52 -9.21
N LYS A 84 1.83 19.47 -9.60
CA LYS A 84 0.98 18.27 -9.43
C LYS A 84 1.62 17.05 -10.07
N ASN A 85 2.15 17.18 -11.29
CA ASN A 85 2.80 16.07 -11.98
C ASN A 85 4.08 15.59 -11.28
N LYS A 86 4.90 16.51 -10.74
CA LYS A 86 6.08 16.16 -9.93
C LYS A 86 5.69 15.43 -8.65
N LEU A 87 4.67 15.92 -7.92
CA LEU A 87 4.17 15.28 -6.71
C LEU A 87 3.55 13.92 -6.98
N ASN A 88 2.79 13.75 -8.07
CA ASN A 88 2.24 12.46 -8.47
C ASN A 88 3.33 11.44 -8.80
N LYS A 89 4.42 11.85 -9.45
CA LYS A 89 5.59 10.97 -9.69
C LYS A 89 6.25 10.56 -8.38
N ALA A 90 6.44 11.49 -7.44
CA ALA A 90 6.97 11.19 -6.12
C ALA A 90 6.05 10.24 -5.34
N SER A 91 4.74 10.50 -5.35
CA SER A 91 3.71 9.65 -4.74
C SER A 91 3.71 8.24 -5.33
N ALA A 92 3.80 8.09 -6.65
CA ALA A 92 3.88 6.78 -7.30
C ALA A 92 5.12 5.98 -6.87
N LEU A 93 6.28 6.63 -6.71
CA LEU A 93 7.48 5.99 -6.21
C LEU A 93 7.34 5.57 -4.74
N CYS A 94 6.76 6.42 -3.89
CA CYS A 94 6.45 6.08 -2.51
C CYS A 94 5.46 4.91 -2.41
N GLN A 95 4.45 4.88 -3.28
CA GLN A 95 3.49 3.78 -3.39
C GLN A 95 4.16 2.47 -3.77
N PHE A 96 5.11 2.49 -4.71
CA PHE A 96 5.89 1.31 -5.06
C PHE A 96 6.70 0.79 -3.88
N MET A 97 7.45 1.67 -3.19
CA MET A 97 8.22 1.29 -2.02
C MET A 97 7.33 0.80 -0.87
N ALA A 98 6.16 1.39 -0.68
CA ALA A 98 5.18 0.96 0.30
C ALA A 98 4.68 -0.47 0.06
N TYR A 99 4.49 -0.88 -1.20
CA TYR A 99 4.04 -2.24 -1.51
C TYR A 99 5.10 -3.31 -1.29
N ILE A 100 6.40 -2.94 -1.22
CA ILE A 100 7.45 -3.88 -0.82
C ILE A 100 7.19 -4.43 0.60
N SER A 101 6.45 -3.69 1.45
CA SER A 101 6.11 -4.14 2.80
C SER A 101 5.33 -5.46 2.83
N ILE A 102 4.58 -5.76 1.76
CA ILE A 102 3.81 -7.00 1.62
C ILE A 102 4.73 -8.22 1.66
N VAL A 103 5.95 -8.11 1.12
CA VAL A 103 6.96 -9.17 1.18
C VAL A 103 7.33 -9.46 2.64
N GLY A 104 7.55 -8.42 3.46
CA GLY A 104 7.81 -8.57 4.88
C GLY A 104 6.65 -9.24 5.63
N ILE A 105 5.41 -8.88 5.30
CA ILE A 105 4.20 -9.53 5.87
C ILE A 105 4.16 -11.03 5.52
N ILE A 106 4.49 -11.39 4.27
CA ILE A 106 4.54 -12.79 3.85
C ILE A 106 5.58 -13.55 4.68
N PHE A 107 6.81 -13.05 4.76
CA PHE A 107 7.87 -13.70 5.56
C PHE A 107 7.46 -13.90 7.01
N LEU A 108 6.84 -12.89 7.62
CA LEU A 108 6.36 -12.94 8.99
C LEU A 108 5.29 -14.02 9.20
N TRP A 109 4.34 -14.16 8.26
CA TRP A 109 3.29 -15.18 8.37
C TRP A 109 3.82 -16.60 8.16
N TYR A 110 4.82 -16.78 7.30
CA TYR A 110 5.50 -18.07 7.14
C TYR A 110 6.26 -18.48 8.41
N ASP A 111 6.87 -17.53 9.10
CA ASP A 111 7.56 -17.76 10.37
C ASP A 111 6.58 -18.14 11.49
N MET A 112 5.43 -17.45 11.56
CA MET A 112 4.40 -17.75 12.56
C MET A 112 3.74 -19.12 12.35
N SER A 113 3.34 -19.44 11.12
CA SER A 113 2.79 -20.76 10.77
C SER A 113 2.85 -21.00 9.27
N LYS A 114 3.54 -22.08 8.87
CA LYS A 114 3.65 -22.49 7.47
C LYS A 114 2.28 -22.65 6.78
N MET A 115 1.26 -23.15 7.49
CA MET A 115 -0.09 -23.27 6.92
C MET A 115 -0.72 -21.91 6.63
N VAL A 116 -0.57 -20.94 7.54
CA VAL A 116 -1.11 -19.59 7.37
C VAL A 116 -0.43 -18.88 6.21
N GLY A 117 0.90 -18.98 6.11
CA GLY A 117 1.66 -18.42 4.99
C GLY A 117 1.22 -18.98 3.62
N ILE A 118 1.03 -20.29 3.52
CA ILE A 118 0.56 -20.94 2.28
C ILE A 118 -0.86 -20.51 1.94
N ALA A 119 -1.78 -20.53 2.91
CA ALA A 119 -3.17 -20.12 2.69
C ALA A 119 -3.28 -18.68 2.19
N PHE A 120 -2.51 -17.76 2.77
CA PHE A 120 -2.45 -16.37 2.31
C PHE A 120 -1.90 -16.24 0.90
N THR A 121 -0.82 -16.94 0.59
CA THR A 121 -0.19 -16.88 -0.74
C THR A 121 -1.16 -17.36 -1.81
N ILE A 122 -1.87 -18.47 -1.56
CA ILE A 122 -2.90 -19.00 -2.47
C ILE A 122 -4.06 -18.00 -2.61
N ALA A 123 -4.57 -17.46 -1.51
CA ALA A 123 -5.66 -16.49 -1.54
C ALA A 123 -5.28 -15.21 -2.31
N ALA A 124 -4.04 -14.72 -2.15
CA ALA A 124 -3.52 -13.57 -2.88
C ALA A 124 -3.42 -13.85 -4.39
N LEU A 125 -2.90 -15.01 -4.79
CA LEU A 125 -2.82 -15.42 -6.19
C LEU A 125 -4.22 -15.56 -6.81
N LEU A 126 -5.15 -16.24 -6.13
CA LEU A 126 -6.53 -16.37 -6.58
C LEU A 126 -7.21 -15.02 -6.73
N SER A 127 -6.98 -14.09 -5.79
CA SER A 127 -7.51 -12.73 -5.87
C SER A 127 -6.99 -11.98 -7.10
N MET A 128 -5.69 -12.10 -7.41
CA MET A 128 -5.11 -11.51 -8.63
C MET A 128 -5.69 -12.12 -9.90
N ILE A 129 -5.87 -13.44 -9.96
CA ILE A 129 -6.50 -14.12 -11.09
C ILE A 129 -7.94 -13.66 -11.26
N LEU A 130 -8.70 -13.58 -10.17
CA LEU A 130 -10.10 -13.15 -10.18
C LEU A 130 -10.25 -11.72 -10.70
N VAL A 131 -9.40 -10.79 -10.26
CA VAL A 131 -9.40 -9.41 -10.78
C VAL A 131 -9.10 -9.39 -12.27
N ARG A 132 -8.11 -10.17 -12.73
CA ARG A 132 -7.81 -10.28 -14.17
C ARG A 132 -8.98 -10.86 -14.96
N TYR A 133 -9.61 -11.92 -14.46
CA TYR A 133 -10.77 -12.55 -15.07
C TYR A 133 -11.99 -11.61 -15.12
N ALA A 134 -12.22 -10.82 -14.06
CA ALA A 134 -13.28 -9.82 -14.03
C ALA A 134 -13.04 -8.70 -15.04
N MET A 135 -11.80 -8.25 -15.24
CA MET A 135 -11.47 -7.25 -16.27
C MET A 135 -11.51 -7.81 -17.70
N MET A 136 -11.46 -9.14 -17.88
CA MET A 136 -11.58 -9.80 -19.19
C MET A 136 -13.04 -10.14 -19.56
N GLN A 137 -13.97 -10.09 -18.59
CA GLN A 137 -15.40 -10.09 -18.88
C GLN A 137 -15.79 -8.69 -19.36
N GLU A 138 -15.54 -8.42 -20.63
CA GLU A 138 -16.22 -7.37 -21.38
C GLU A 138 -17.59 -7.95 -21.81
N ASP A 139 -18.69 -7.38 -21.29
CA ASP A 139 -19.99 -7.41 -21.96
C ASP A 139 -20.08 -6.22 -22.93
#